data_AF-A0A3D2JPH0-F1
#
_entry.id   AF-A0A3D2JPH0-F1
#
_cell.length_a   1.000
_cell.length_b   1.000
_cell.length_c   1.000
_cell.angle_alpha   90.00
_cell.angle_beta   90.00
_cell.angle_gamma   90.00
#
_symmetry.space_group_name_H-M   'P 1'
#
loop_
_entity.id
_entity.type
_entity.pdbx_description
1 polymer ?
#
loop_
_entity_poly.entity_id
_entity_poly.type
_entity_poly.pdbx_seq_one_letter_code
_entity_poly.pdbx_strand_id
1 'polypeptide(L)'
;HLLLDEPTNHLDVASKNWLAQELAEYPGSILMVTHDQPFLERVATRILDVEYGKVVSYPGAFSDFQRSKETRQAQLDAMANRQEREIARQEQFIDRFRSKATKAKQVQSRIKAL
;
A
#
# COMPACT_ATOMS: atom_id res chain seq x y z
N HIS A 1 23.43 2.16 -17.45
CA HIS A 1 22.45 2.21 -16.34
C HIS A 1 22.82 3.38 -15.43
N LEU A 2 21.82 4.08 -14.89
CA LEU A 2 22.02 5.19 -13.96
C LEU A 2 21.34 4.89 -12.62
N LEU A 3 22.02 5.26 -11.53
CA LEU A 3 21.47 5.22 -10.17
C LEU A 3 21.50 6.65 -9.64
N LEU A 4 20.34 7.20 -9.30
CA LEU A 4 20.18 8.60 -8.91
C LEU A 4 19.52 8.67 -7.53
N ASP A 5 20.13 9.42 -6.63
CA ASP A 5 19.58 9.69 -5.30
C ASP A 5 19.29 11.19 -5.19
N GLU A 6 18.01 11.52 -5.00
CA GLU A 6 17.47 12.88 -4.98
C GLU A 6 17.97 13.80 -6.12
N PRO A 7 17.83 13.40 -7.40
CA PRO A 7 18.38 14.14 -8.54
C PRO A 7 17.71 15.50 -8.80
N THR A 8 16.58 15.77 -8.15
CA THR A 8 15.84 17.03 -8.30
C THR A 8 16.25 18.10 -7.27
N ASN A 9 17.12 17.73 -6.32
CA ASN A 9 17.51 18.63 -5.25
C ASN A 9 18.34 19.81 -5.78
N HIS A 10 18.13 21.00 -5.21
CA HIS A 10 18.74 22.27 -5.64
C HIS A 10 18.45 22.69 -7.10
N LEU A 11 17.56 22.00 -7.81
CA LEU A 11 17.15 22.39 -9.17
C LEU A 11 15.93 23.32 -9.15
N ASP A 12 15.98 24.34 -10.00
CA ASP A 12 14.79 25.14 -10.33
C ASP A 12 13.83 24.36 -11.24
N VAL A 13 12.64 24.92 -11.47
CA VAL A 13 11.58 24.26 -12.26
C VAL A 13 12.03 23.99 -13.69
N ALA A 14 12.76 24.91 -14.32
CA ALA A 14 13.24 24.75 -15.69
C ALA A 14 14.25 23.60 -15.80
N SER A 15 15.20 23.53 -14.86
CA SER A 15 16.22 22.48 -14.79
C SER A 15 15.60 21.12 -14.50
N LYS A 16 14.60 21.05 -13.62
CA LYS A 16 13.83 19.81 -13.39
C LYS A 16 13.12 19.33 -14.65
N ASN A 17 12.51 20.24 -15.40
CA ASN A 17 11.79 19.90 -16.64
C ASN A 17 12.74 19.37 -17.71
N TRP A 18 13.89 20.03 -17.89
CA TRP A 18 14.95 19.59 -18.80
C TRP A 18 15.47 18.21 -18.39
N LEU A 19 15.85 18.03 -17.12
CA LEU A 19 16.38 16.75 -16.64
C LEU A 19 15.38 15.61 -16.85
N ALA A 20 14.11 15.82 -16.53
CA ALA A 20 13.10 14.79 -16.75
C ALA A 20 12.90 14.45 -18.23
N GLN A 21 13.07 15.40 -19.15
CA GLN A 21 13.05 15.11 -20.60
C GLN A 21 14.25 14.24 -21.00
N GLU A 22 15.46 14.63 -20.60
CA GLU A 22 16.69 13.88 -20.90
C GLU A 22 16.64 12.45 -20.32
N LEU A 23 16.14 12.28 -19.09
CA LEU A 23 16.01 10.97 -18.46
C LEU A 23 14.93 10.10 -19.12
N ALA A 24 13.84 10.70 -19.65
CA ALA A 24 12.81 9.96 -20.37
C ALA A 24 13.33 9.41 -21.72
N GLU A 25 14.27 10.11 -22.35
CA GLU A 25 14.89 9.70 -23.62
C GLU A 25 16.17 8.86 -23.44
N TYR A 26 16.65 8.72 -22.20
CA TYR A 26 17.87 7.98 -21.91
C TYR A 26 17.72 6.50 -22.31
N PRO A 27 18.62 5.95 -23.16
CA PRO A 27 18.46 4.62 -23.73
C PRO A 27 18.69 3.47 -22.75
N GLY A 28 19.19 3.75 -21.54
CA GLY A 28 19.46 2.75 -20.51
C GLY A 28 18.40 2.72 -19.41
N SER A 29 18.52 1.75 -18.51
CA SER A 29 17.66 1.74 -17.31
C SER A 29 18.15 2.74 -16.28
N ILE A 30 17.19 3.41 -15.62
CA ILE A 30 17.41 4.33 -14.52
C ILE A 30 16.74 3.74 -13.28
N LEU A 31 17.46 3.72 -12.17
CA LEU A 31 16.90 3.54 -10.84
C LEU A 31 17.06 4.87 -10.11
N MET A 32 15.97 5.43 -9.61
CA MET A 32 16.01 6.72 -8.92
C MET A 32 15.18 6.73 -7.66
N VAL A 33 15.62 7.51 -6.69
CA VAL A 33 14.88 7.84 -5.46
C VAL A 33 14.67 9.34 -5.44
N THR A 34 13.43 9.78 -5.30
CA THR A 34 13.08 11.19 -5.10
C THR A 34 11.71 11.32 -4.46
N HIS A 35 11.50 12.42 -3.73
CA HIS A 35 10.19 12.81 -3.20
C HIS A 35 9.38 13.71 -4.16
N ASP A 36 9.93 14.08 -5.32
CA ASP A 36 9.27 14.96 -6.31
C ASP A 36 8.25 14.19 -7.16
N GLN A 37 6.97 14.26 -6.78
CA GLN A 37 5.89 13.52 -7.44
C GLN A 37 5.68 13.93 -8.91
N PRO A 38 5.65 15.23 -9.28
CA PRO A 38 5.59 15.62 -10.69
C PRO A 38 6.75 15.07 -11.53
N PHE A 39 7.96 15.00 -10.97
CA PHE A 39 9.11 14.42 -11.67
C PHE A 39 8.94 12.92 -11.87
N LEU A 40 8.51 12.19 -10.84
CA LEU A 40 8.19 10.76 -10.92
C LEU A 40 7.12 10.50 -11.98
N GLU A 41 6.06 11.30 -12.03
CA GLU A 41 4.98 11.15 -13.01
C GLU A 41 5.47 11.27 -14.45
N ARG A 42 6.47 12.11 -14.71
CA ARG A 42 7.02 12.31 -16.06
C ARG A 42 8.03 11.25 -16.49
N VAL A 43 8.79 10.69 -15.55
CA VAL A 43 9.98 9.86 -15.87
C VAL A 43 9.77 8.38 -15.52
N ALA A 44 9.05 8.08 -14.44
CA ALA A 44 8.91 6.72 -13.95
C ALA A 44 7.97 5.90 -14.85
N THR A 45 8.44 4.71 -15.23
CA THR A 45 7.64 3.69 -15.94
C THR A 45 7.24 2.53 -15.03
N ARG A 46 7.74 2.55 -13.80
CA ARG A 46 7.51 1.56 -12.75
C ARG A 46 7.87 2.18 -11.40
N ILE A 47 7.06 1.92 -10.38
CA ILE A 47 7.33 2.27 -8.98
C ILE A 47 7.70 1.00 -8.22
N LEU A 48 8.75 1.09 -7.41
CA LEU A 48 9.12 0.07 -6.43
C LEU A 48 8.76 0.61 -5.05
N ASP A 49 7.67 0.10 -4.48
CA ASP A 49 7.20 0.47 -3.14
C ASP A 49 7.89 -0.42 -2.12
N VAL A 50 8.55 0.21 -1.13
CA VAL A 50 9.32 -0.49 -0.11
C VAL A 50 8.64 -0.30 1.24
N GLU A 51 7.94 -1.33 1.69
CA GLU A 51 7.19 -1.30 2.95
C GLU A 51 7.35 -2.61 3.72
N TYR A 52 7.48 -2.52 5.04
CA TYR A 52 7.57 -3.68 5.94
C TYR A 52 8.64 -4.72 5.52
N GLY A 53 9.79 -4.23 5.04
CA GLY A 53 10.89 -5.09 4.57
C GLY A 53 10.62 -5.83 3.27
N LYS A 54 9.55 -5.47 2.53
CA LYS A 54 9.20 -6.04 1.23
C LYS A 54 9.28 -4.96 0.15
N VAL A 55 9.61 -5.39 -1.06
CA VAL A 55 9.56 -4.55 -2.26
C VAL A 55 8.44 -5.06 -3.15
N VAL A 56 7.48 -4.17 -3.48
CA VAL A 56 6.38 -4.48 -4.39
C VAL A 56 6.54 -3.62 -5.64
N SER A 57 6.50 -4.27 -6.79
CA SER A 57 6.62 -3.58 -8.07
C SER A 57 5.25 -3.24 -8.65
N TYR A 58 5.08 -1.97 -9.03
CA TYR A 58 3.90 -1.45 -9.71
C TYR A 58 4.33 -0.91 -11.09
N PRO A 59 3.94 -1.56 -12.20
CA PRO A 59 4.17 -1.00 -13.54
C PRO A 59 3.26 0.22 -13.77
N GLY A 60 3.73 1.16 -14.57
CA GLY A 60 2.99 2.40 -14.88
C GLY A 60 3.62 3.63 -14.24
N ALA A 61 2.93 4.76 -14.41
CA ALA A 61 3.34 6.04 -13.86
C ALA A 61 3.12 6.10 -12.34
N PHE A 62 3.51 7.22 -11.73
CA PHE A 62 3.34 7.40 -10.28
C PHE A 62 1.85 7.44 -9.88
N SER A 63 1.00 8.05 -10.71
CA SER A 63 -0.45 8.10 -10.50
C SER A 63 -1.13 6.72 -10.53
N ASP A 64 -0.64 5.79 -11.37
CA ASP A 64 -1.12 4.39 -11.40
C ASP A 64 -0.78 3.66 -10.10
N PHE A 65 0.42 3.89 -9.58
CA PHE A 65 0.84 3.38 -8.28
C PHE A 65 -0.04 3.93 -7.16
N GLN A 66 -0.29 5.24 -7.12
CA GLN A 66 -1.14 5.85 -6.10
C GLN A 66 -2.54 5.22 -6.08
N ARG A 67 -3.18 5.10 -7.25
CA ARG A 67 -4.50 4.46 -7.38
C ARG A 67 -4.50 3.01 -6.92
N SER A 68 -3.45 2.26 -7.29
CA SER A 68 -3.29 0.86 -6.88
C SER A 68 -3.13 0.74 -5.36
N LYS A 69 -2.36 1.64 -4.76
CA LYS A 69 -2.12 1.68 -3.32
C LYS A 69 -3.37 2.06 -2.54
N GLU A 70 -4.11 3.07 -2.99
CA GLU A 70 -5.41 3.46 -2.41
C GLU A 70 -6.42 2.31 -2.45
N THR A 71 -6.54 1.63 -3.60
CA THR A 71 -7.44 0.49 -3.76
C THR A 71 -7.07 -0.64 -2.80
N ARG A 72 -5.78 -0.95 -2.69
CA ARG A 72 -5.27 -1.97 -1.78
C ARG A 72 -5.54 -1.60 -0.32
N GLN A 73 -5.29 -0.35 0.07
CA GLN A 73 -5.55 0.12 1.43
C GLN A 73 -7.03 0.01 1.77
N ALA A 74 -7.92 0.47 0.88
CA ALA A 74 -9.37 0.37 1.09
C ALA A 74 -9.84 -1.09 1.23
N GLN A 75 -9.24 -2.03 0.50
CA GLN A 75 -9.53 -3.46 0.65
C GLN A 75 -9.08 -3.99 2.02
N LEU A 76 -7.89 -3.62 2.48
CA LEU A 76 -7.37 -4.01 3.79
C LEU A 76 -8.24 -3.46 4.92
N ASP A 77 -8.62 -2.19 4.85
CA ASP A 77 -9.49 -1.56 5.83
C ASP A 77 -10.88 -2.21 5.85
N ALA A 78 -11.43 -2.55 4.67
CA ALA A 78 -12.70 -3.26 4.59
C ALA A 78 -12.63 -4.68 5.17
N MET A 79 -11.51 -5.39 4.98
CA MET A 79 -11.28 -6.71 5.57
C MET A 79 -11.13 -6.62 7.09
N ALA A 80 -10.33 -5.67 7.59
CA ALA A 80 -10.15 -5.44 9.02
C ALA A 80 -11.48 -5.10 9.72
N ASN A 81 -12.26 -4.17 9.16
CA ASN A 81 -13.58 -3.82 9.67
C ASN A 81 -14.57 -5.01 9.68
N ARG A 82 -14.51 -5.90 8.68
CA ARG A 82 -15.33 -7.12 8.66
C ARG A 82 -14.91 -8.08 9.77
N GLN A 83 -13.61 -8.28 9.93
CA GLN A 83 -13.07 -9.14 10.98
C GLN A 83 -13.44 -8.63 12.37
N GLU A 84 -13.30 -7.33 12.64
CA GLU A 84 -13.70 -6.72 13.91
C GLU A 84 -15.19 -6.91 14.21
N ARG A 85 -16.07 -6.71 13.21
CA ARG A 85 -17.52 -6.94 13.38
C ARG A 85 -17.85 -8.39 13.68
N GLU A 86 -17.14 -9.33 13.06
CA GLU A 86 -17.31 -10.76 13.32
C GLU A 86 -16.87 -11.13 14.72
N ILE A 87 -15.71 -10.65 15.17
CA ILE A 87 -15.21 -10.82 16.54
C ILE A 87 -16.24 -10.27 17.55
N ALA A 88 -16.69 -9.03 17.38
CA ALA A 88 -17.67 -8.41 18.27
C ALA A 88 -18.99 -9.21 18.32
N ARG A 89 -19.45 -9.75 17.18
CA ARG A 89 -20.65 -10.60 17.13
C ARG A 89 -20.45 -11.92 17.86
N GLN A 90 -19.27 -12.52 17.77
CA GLN A 90 -18.94 -13.75 18.48
C GLN A 90 -18.86 -13.51 19.99
N GLU A 91 -18.21 -12.44 20.42
CA GLU A 91 -18.13 -12.01 21.83
C GLU A 91 -19.52 -11.78 22.43
N GLN A 92 -20.38 -11.00 21.75
CA GLN A 92 -21.76 -10.78 22.19
C GLN A 92 -22.55 -12.09 22.34
N PHE A 93 -22.35 -13.06 21.43
CA PHE A 93 -22.99 -14.36 21.55
C PHE A 93 -22.45 -15.16 22.74
N ILE A 94 -21.13 -15.16 22.93
CA ILE A 94 -20.49 -15.81 24.07
C ILE A 94 -21.07 -15.22 25.37
N ASP A 95 -21.08 -13.91 25.53
CA ASP A 95 -21.57 -13.25 26.73
C ASP A 95 -23.06 -13.52 26.99
N ARG A 96 -23.90 -13.43 25.96
CA ARG A 96 -25.35 -13.66 26.08
C ARG A 96 -25.69 -15.11 26.47
N PHE A 97 -24.90 -16.08 26.03
CA PHE A 97 -25.20 -17.51 26.19
C PHE A 97 -24.26 -18.27 27.10
N ARG A 98 -23.29 -17.59 27.75
CA ARG A 98 -22.28 -18.20 28.65
C ARG A 98 -22.90 -19.05 29.75
N SER A 99 -24.05 -18.64 30.29
CA SER A 99 -24.75 -19.32 31.38
C SER A 99 -25.84 -20.30 30.93
N LYS A 100 -26.15 -20.41 29.62
CA LYS A 100 -27.19 -21.32 29.13
C LYS A 100 -26.60 -22.69 28.79
N ALA A 101 -26.91 -23.70 29.61
CA ALA A 101 -26.46 -25.09 29.41
C ALA A 101 -26.78 -25.65 28.01
N THR A 102 -27.94 -25.32 27.44
CA THR A 102 -28.35 -25.76 26.08
C THR A 102 -27.49 -25.18 24.96
N LYS A 103 -26.71 -24.12 25.23
CA LYS A 103 -25.83 -23.44 24.26
C LYS A 103 -24.34 -23.60 24.59
N ALA A 104 -23.99 -24.37 25.63
CA ALA A 104 -22.61 -24.52 26.10
C ALA A 104 -21.63 -25.00 25.01
N LYS A 105 -22.00 -26.01 24.21
CA LYS A 105 -21.16 -26.51 23.10
C LYS A 105 -20.88 -25.42 22.04
N GLN A 106 -21.87 -24.58 21.72
CA GLN A 106 -21.75 -23.51 20.74
C GLN A 106 -20.90 -22.34 21.25
N VAL A 107 -20.99 -22.02 22.54
CA VAL A 107 -20.16 -21.00 23.19
C VAL A 107 -18.69 -21.44 23.22
N GLN A 108 -18.41 -22.68 23.68
CA GLN A 108 -17.04 -23.22 23.71
C GLN A 108 -16.39 -23.26 22.32
N SER A 109 -17.14 -23.65 21.29
CA SER A 109 -16.64 -23.63 19.91
C SER A 109 -16.23 -22.24 19.43
N ARG A 110 -16.95 -21.18 19.84
CA ARG A 110 -16.64 -19.81 19.43
C ARG A 110 -15.51 -19.20 20.24
N ILE A 111 -15.39 -19.53 21.53
CA ILE A 111 -14.21 -19.15 22.35
C ILE A 111 -12.92 -19.68 21.71
N LYS A 112 -12.93 -20.90 21.16
CA LYS A 112 -11.77 -21.49 20.49
C LYS A 112 -11.46 -20.87 19.11
N ALA A 113 -12.43 -20.18 18.51
CA ALA A 113 -12.31 -19.59 17.17
C ALA A 113 -11.91 -18.11 17.18
N LEU A 114 -11.92 -17.48 18.36
CA LEU A 114 -11.33 -16.18 18.65
C LEU A 114 -9.84 -16.34 18.95
#